data_AF-A0A7Z8WCL9-F1
#
_entry.id   AF-A0A7Z8WCL9-F1
#
_cell.length_a   1.000
_cell.length_b   1.000
_cell.length_c   1.000
_cell.angle_alpha   90.00
_cell.angle_beta   90.00
_cell.angle_gamma   90.00
#
_symmetry.space_group_name_H-M   'P 1'
#
loop_
_entity.id
_entity.type
_entity.pdbx_description
1 polymer ?
#
loop_
_entity_poly.entity_id
_entity_poly.type
_entity_poly.pdbx_seq_one_letter_code
_entity_poly.pdbx_strand_id
1 'polypeptide(L)'
;MTTLQNQKEMNQISEADVELLKIMAHPVRLQIVKELNHRKICNVTQLTDLLKIPQSTVSQHLSKMRGKILRSERRGLEMYYHIENFKACQIVSVLGL
;
A
#
# COMPACT_ATOMS: atom_id res chain seq x y z
N MET A 1 1.23 39.18 -23.97
CA MET A 1 2.30 38.16 -24.03
C MET A 1 2.61 37.62 -22.62
N THR A 2 1.66 36.96 -21.92
CA THR A 2 1.99 36.38 -20.59
C THR A 2 1.01 35.33 -20.04
N THR A 3 0.20 34.67 -20.86
CA THR A 3 -0.80 33.69 -20.37
C THR A 3 -0.57 32.24 -20.80
N LEU A 4 0.47 31.95 -21.58
CA LEU A 4 0.71 30.61 -22.16
C LEU A 4 1.85 29.80 -21.51
N GLN A 5 2.47 30.29 -20.43
CA GLN A 5 3.57 29.58 -19.75
C GLN A 5 3.13 28.78 -18.50
N ASN A 6 1.98 29.08 -17.89
CA ASN A 6 1.53 28.41 -16.66
C ASN A 6 0.89 27.02 -16.85
N GLN A 7 0.55 26.61 -18.07
CA GLN A 7 -0.05 25.29 -18.31
C GLN A 7 0.99 24.17 -18.52
N LYS A 8 2.27 24.51 -18.68
CA LYS A 8 3.30 23.54 -19.07
C LYS A 8 4.04 22.89 -17.88
N GLU A 9 3.83 23.38 -16.66
CA GLU A 9 4.52 22.89 -15.44
C GLU A 9 3.78 21.82 -14.64
N MET A 10 2.47 21.61 -14.87
CA MET A 10 1.74 20.45 -14.30
C MET A 10 2.09 19.11 -14.98
N ASN A 11 3.16 19.09 -15.79
CA ASN A 11 3.61 17.90 -16.46
C ASN A 11 4.35 16.97 -15.48
N GLN A 12 3.73 15.80 -15.30
CA GLN A 12 4.35 14.49 -15.01
C GLN A 12 4.21 13.92 -13.59
N ILE A 13 3.15 14.27 -12.84
CA ILE A 13 2.72 13.40 -11.74
C ILE A 13 1.91 12.25 -12.35
N SER A 14 2.42 11.01 -12.21
CA SER A 14 1.70 9.82 -12.67
C SER A 14 0.39 9.65 -11.90
N GLU A 15 -0.72 9.38 -12.59
CA GLU A 15 -1.98 9.01 -11.95
C GLU A 15 -1.82 7.79 -11.03
N ALA A 16 -0.93 6.86 -11.37
CA ALA A 16 -0.60 5.71 -10.54
C ALA A 16 0.06 6.12 -9.21
N ASP A 17 0.88 7.16 -9.21
CA ASP A 17 1.53 7.68 -8.01
C ASP A 17 0.52 8.43 -7.12
N VAL A 18 -0.40 9.18 -7.72
CA VAL A 18 -1.52 9.81 -7.00
C VAL A 18 -2.40 8.74 -6.35
N GLU A 19 -2.74 7.70 -7.09
CA GLU A 19 -3.57 6.60 -6.59
C GLU A 19 -2.86 5.81 -5.48
N LEU A 20 -1.54 5.57 -5.62
CA LEU A 20 -0.72 4.97 -4.57
C LEU A 20 -0.84 5.76 -3.26
N LEU A 21 -0.64 7.09 -3.32
CA LEU A 21 -0.72 7.95 -2.14
C LEU A 21 -2.12 7.94 -1.51
N LYS A 22 -3.19 8.02 -2.32
CA LYS A 22 -4.58 7.90 -1.85
C LYS A 22 -4.83 6.58 -1.13
N ILE A 23 -4.23 5.49 -1.60
CA ILE A 23 -4.34 4.18 -0.96
C ILE A 23 -3.46 4.08 0.27
N MET A 24 -2.31 4.73 0.32
CA MET A 24 -1.46 4.69 1.50
C MET A 24 -1.97 5.58 2.63
N ALA A 25 -2.74 6.63 2.34
CA ALA A 25 -3.30 7.57 3.31
C ALA A 25 -4.39 6.94 4.23
N HIS A 26 -4.01 5.96 5.04
CA HIS A 26 -4.80 5.38 6.13
C HIS A 26 -3.86 4.67 7.12
N PRO A 27 -4.02 4.86 8.44
CA PRO A 27 -3.09 4.33 9.45
C PRO A 27 -2.89 2.81 9.34
N VAL A 28 -3.99 2.05 9.25
CA VAL A 28 -3.93 0.59 9.11
C VAL A 28 -3.19 0.15 7.84
N ARG A 29 -3.33 0.89 6.73
CA ARG A 29 -2.68 0.53 5.45
C ARG A 29 -1.18 0.79 5.53
N LEU A 30 -0.76 1.88 6.17
CA LEU A 30 0.66 2.14 6.46
C LEU A 30 1.26 1.06 7.38
N GLN A 31 0.53 0.64 8.42
CA GLN A 31 0.96 -0.46 9.29
C GLN A 31 1.10 -1.78 8.54
N ILE A 32 0.16 -2.13 7.64
CA ILE A 32 0.28 -3.32 6.79
C ILE A 32 1.54 -3.26 5.93
N VAL A 33 1.81 -2.11 5.29
CA VAL A 33 3.03 -1.95 4.47
C VAL A 33 4.29 -2.06 5.34
N LYS A 34 4.31 -1.45 6.51
CA LYS A 34 5.42 -1.56 7.48
C LYS A 34 5.70 -3.03 7.85
N GLU A 35 4.68 -3.77 8.28
CA GLU A 35 4.83 -5.17 8.68
C GLU A 35 5.28 -6.05 7.52
N LEU A 36 4.71 -5.86 6.32
CA LEU A 36 5.10 -6.61 5.14
C LEU A 36 6.50 -6.23 4.62
N ASN A 37 6.94 -4.98 4.81
CA ASN A 37 8.30 -4.57 4.45
C ASN A 37 9.35 -5.28 5.35
N HIS A 38 9.03 -5.43 6.63
CA HIS A 38 9.86 -6.15 7.61
C HIS A 38 9.84 -7.66 7.39
N ARG A 39 8.64 -8.27 7.28
CA ARG A 39 8.44 -9.73 7.27
C ARG A 39 8.43 -10.36 5.88
N LYS A 40 8.42 -9.55 4.83
CA LYS A 40 8.34 -9.91 3.39
C LYS A 40 7.01 -10.51 2.95
N ILE A 41 6.42 -11.40 3.74
CA ILE A 41 5.14 -12.05 3.40
C ILE A 41 4.35 -12.39 4.66
N CYS A 42 3.04 -12.15 4.66
CA CYS A 42 2.13 -12.54 5.74
C CYS A 42 0.77 -12.96 5.20
N ASN A 43 0.10 -13.88 5.88
CA ASN A 43 -1.31 -14.19 5.64
C ASN A 43 -2.25 -13.26 6.45
N VAL A 44 -3.56 -13.35 6.20
CA VAL A 44 -4.57 -12.49 6.84
C VAL A 44 -4.60 -12.68 8.37
N THR A 45 -4.45 -13.91 8.85
CA THR A 45 -4.44 -14.24 10.29
C THR A 45 -3.23 -13.62 10.98
N GLN A 46 -2.04 -13.78 10.40
CA GLN A 46 -0.81 -13.16 10.91
C GLN A 46 -0.95 -11.64 10.99
N LEU A 47 -1.48 -11.00 9.94
CA LEU A 47 -1.71 -9.55 9.97
C LEU A 47 -2.77 -9.15 11.00
N THR A 48 -3.80 -9.96 11.20
CA THR A 48 -4.81 -9.75 12.25
C THR A 48 -4.17 -9.79 13.64
N ASP A 49 -3.31 -10.76 13.88
CA ASP A 49 -2.60 -10.91 15.15
C ASP A 49 -1.58 -9.79 15.39
N LEU A 50 -0.95 -9.27 14.34
CA LEU A 50 0.00 -8.17 14.43
C LEU A 50 -0.69 -6.83 14.68
N LEU A 51 -1.75 -6.54 13.93
CA LEU A 51 -2.43 -5.25 13.99
C LEU A 51 -3.47 -5.16 15.11
N LYS A 52 -3.86 -6.30 15.72
CA LYS A 52 -4.84 -6.37 16.82
C LYS A 52 -6.19 -5.71 16.47
N ILE A 53 -6.64 -5.89 15.23
CA ILE A 53 -7.93 -5.42 14.72
C ILE A 53 -8.72 -6.58 14.11
N PRO A 54 -10.05 -6.47 13.91
CA PRO A 54 -10.84 -7.58 13.38
C PRO A 54 -10.34 -8.08 12.01
N GLN A 55 -10.37 -9.40 11.81
CA GLN A 55 -9.93 -10.04 10.56
C GLN A 55 -10.69 -9.52 9.33
N SER A 56 -12.00 -9.23 9.48
CA SER A 56 -12.81 -8.63 8.41
C SER A 56 -12.29 -7.25 8.01
N THR A 57 -11.86 -6.43 8.97
CA THR A 57 -11.25 -5.11 8.75
C THR A 57 -9.91 -5.25 8.02
N VAL A 58 -9.03 -6.16 8.47
CA VAL A 58 -7.76 -6.47 7.77
C VAL A 58 -8.04 -6.89 6.33
N SER A 59 -8.98 -7.82 6.13
CA SER A 59 -9.35 -8.34 4.80
C SER A 59 -9.87 -7.24 3.88
N GLN A 60 -10.63 -6.29 4.41
CA GLN A 60 -11.13 -5.15 3.66
C GLN A 60 -9.98 -4.23 3.20
N HIS A 61 -9.02 -3.93 4.08
CA HIS A 61 -7.84 -3.15 3.71
C HIS A 61 -6.97 -3.87 2.66
N LEU A 62 -6.69 -5.15 2.86
CA LEU A 62 -5.93 -5.97 1.92
C LEU A 62 -6.59 -6.01 0.54
N SER A 63 -7.93 -6.12 0.49
CA SER A 63 -8.69 -6.10 -0.76
C SER A 63 -8.56 -4.77 -1.51
N LYS A 64 -8.52 -3.64 -0.79
CA LYS A 64 -8.32 -2.30 -1.39
C LYS A 64 -6.88 -2.06 -1.86
N MET A 65 -5.91 -2.74 -1.26
CA MET A 65 -4.48 -2.59 -1.58
C MET A 65 -3.98 -3.57 -2.65
N ARG A 66 -4.65 -4.72 -2.80
CA ARG A 66 -4.29 -5.77 -3.75
C ARG A 66 -4.39 -5.26 -5.20
N GLY A 67 -3.38 -5.58 -6.01
CA GLY A 67 -3.28 -5.18 -7.41
C GLY A 67 -2.76 -3.76 -7.64
N LYS A 68 -2.46 -3.02 -6.57
CA LYS A 68 -1.90 -1.66 -6.63
C LYS A 68 -0.62 -1.51 -5.79
N ILE A 69 -0.66 -2.05 -4.57
CA ILE A 69 0.47 -2.09 -3.64
C ILE A 69 0.91 -3.52 -3.37
N LEU A 70 -0.07 -4.42 -3.21
CA LEU A 70 0.16 -5.79 -2.78
C LEU A 70 -0.16 -6.79 -3.89
N ARG A 71 0.60 -7.88 -3.92
CA ARG A 71 0.20 -9.13 -4.57
C ARG A 71 -0.24 -10.13 -3.53
N SER A 72 -1.02 -11.09 -3.98
CA SER A 72 -1.49 -12.18 -3.13
C SER A 72 -1.33 -13.52 -3.83
N GLU A 73 -0.97 -14.53 -3.07
CA GLU A 73 -0.87 -15.91 -3.52
C GLU A 73 -1.62 -16.84 -2.57
N ARG A 74 -2.20 -17.90 -3.12
CA ARG A 74 -2.93 -18.89 -2.33
C ARG A 74 -2.00 -20.04 -1.97
N ARG A 75 -1.90 -20.35 -0.67
CA ARG A 75 -1.17 -21.51 -0.15
C ARG A 75 -2.15 -22.38 0.64
N GLY A 76 -2.67 -23.43 -0.01
CA GLY A 76 -3.74 -24.26 0.55
C GLY A 76 -5.05 -23.49 0.76
N LEU A 77 -5.47 -23.35 2.01
CA LEU A 77 -6.68 -22.61 2.40
C LEU A 77 -6.40 -21.13 2.72
N GLU A 78 -5.13 -20.74 2.80
CA GLU A 78 -4.73 -19.40 3.24
C GLU A 78 -4.30 -18.51 2.07
N MET A 79 -4.59 -17.22 2.18
CA MET A 79 -4.11 -16.18 1.27
C MET A 79 -2.94 -15.43 1.91
N TYR A 80 -1.81 -15.43 1.23
CA TYR A 80 -0.59 -14.72 1.62
C TYR A 80 -0.43 -13.46 0.78
N TYR A 81 0.11 -12.41 1.39
CA TYR A 81 0.28 -11.09 0.78
C TYR A 81 1.73 -10.64 0.90
N HIS A 82 2.24 -9.98 -0.13
CA HIS A 82 3.55 -9.35 -0.16
C HIS A 82 3.48 -8.04 -0.95
N ILE A 83 4.45 -7.15 -0.72
CA ILE A 83 4.53 -5.86 -1.42
C ILE A 83 5.09 -6.10 -2.83
N GLU A 84 4.39 -5.58 -3.83
CA GLU A 84 4.85 -5.54 -5.23
C GLU A 84 5.34 -4.14 -5.60
N ASN A 85 4.69 -3.10 -5.09
CA ASN A 85 5.04 -1.72 -5.41
C ASN A 85 6.11 -1.17 -4.45
N PHE A 86 7.37 -1.14 -4.91
CA PHE A 86 8.51 -0.70 -4.08
C PHE A 86 8.41 0.75 -3.61
N LYS A 87 7.67 1.62 -4.33
CA LYS A 87 7.46 3.02 -3.89
C LYS A 87 6.74 3.08 -2.54
N ALA A 88 5.86 2.12 -2.27
CA ALA A 88 5.19 2.03 -0.97
C ALA A 88 6.19 1.79 0.18
N CYS A 89 7.19 0.94 -0.03
CA CYS A 89 8.26 0.72 0.95
C CYS A 89 9.10 1.99 1.16
N GLN A 90 9.42 2.70 0.07
CA GLN A 90 10.19 3.95 0.15
C GLN A 90 9.45 5.03 0.94
N ILE A 91 8.14 5.19 0.71
CA ILE A 91 7.31 6.15 1.45
C ILE A 91 7.29 5.82 2.95
N VAL A 92 7.07 4.55 3.31
CA VAL A 92 7.12 4.10 4.72
C VAL A 92 8.49 4.37 5.34
N SER A 93 9.58 4.11 4.61
CA SER A 93 10.95 4.39 5.06
C SER A 93 11.18 5.89 5.34
N VAL A 94 10.72 6.78 4.45
CA VAL A 94 10.83 8.25 4.65
C VAL A 94 10.06 8.72 5.88
N LEU A 95 8.95 8.06 6.21
CA LEU A 95 8.17 8.36 7.41
C LEU A 95 8.78 7.80 8.71
N GLY A 96 9.89 7.06 8.63
CA GLY A 96 10.53 6.41 9.78
C GLY A 96 9.72 5.25 10.35
N LEU A 97 8.92 4.58 9.51
CA LEU A 97 8.03 3.49 9.89
C LEU A 97 8.68 2.12 9.68
#